data_AF-A0A6G2DWK6-F1
#
_entry.id   AF-A0A6G2DWK6-F1
#
_cell.length_a   1.000
_cell.length_b   1.000
_cell.length_c   1.000
_cell.angle_alpha   90.00
_cell.angle_beta   90.00
_cell.angle_gamma   90.00
#
_symmetry.space_group_name_H-M   'P 1'
#
loop_
_entity.id
_entity.type
_entity.pdbx_description
1 polymer ?
#
loop_
_entity_poly.entity_id
_entity_poly.type
_entity_poly.pdbx_seq_one_letter_code
_entity_poly.pdbx_strand_id
1 'polypeptide(L)'
;MKSKTVLVTSLAAVTFGLVSLVDTAGALPFSAKTVQADTQTLTTAAKYYILVPKDSEVFKNWRGTANRPIIWATKTTPELSYFQESARNYIANENKSGANYIEWKGTVE
;
A
#
# COMPACT_ATOMS: atom_id res chain seq x y z
N MET A 1 -36.25 34.47 30.34
CA MET A 1 -35.08 33.56 30.33
C MET A 1 -35.40 32.30 29.55
N LYS A 2 -34.66 32.03 28.46
CA LYS A 2 -33.95 30.76 28.17
C LYS A 2 -33.27 30.87 26.79
N SER A 3 -31.97 31.11 26.83
CA SER A 3 -31.08 31.17 25.67
C SER A 3 -30.92 29.76 25.08
N LYS A 4 -31.07 29.60 23.76
CA LYS A 4 -30.74 28.35 23.06
C LYS A 4 -29.27 28.43 22.68
N THR A 5 -28.43 27.70 23.43
CA THR A 5 -27.01 27.54 23.17
C THR A 5 -26.78 26.83 21.84
N VAL A 6 -26.01 27.48 20.95
CA VAL A 6 -25.48 26.91 19.72
C VAL A 6 -24.24 26.09 20.08
N LEU A 7 -24.21 24.81 19.70
CA LEU A 7 -23.02 23.97 19.79
C LEU A 7 -22.27 24.03 18.46
N VAL A 8 -21.19 24.81 18.44
CA VAL A 8 -20.17 24.77 17.40
C VAL A 8 -19.18 23.69 17.79
N THR A 9 -19.10 22.60 17.02
CA THR A 9 -18.06 21.59 17.20
C THR A 9 -16.86 21.98 16.33
N SER A 10 -15.82 22.49 16.99
CA SER A 10 -14.54 22.85 16.38
C SER A 10 -13.86 21.61 15.80
N LEU A 11 -13.51 21.66 14.52
CA LEU A 11 -12.65 20.70 13.83
C LEU A 11 -11.24 20.79 14.44
N ALA A 12 -10.81 19.75 15.15
CA ALA A 12 -9.49 19.68 15.74
C ALA A 12 -8.42 19.55 14.64
N ALA A 13 -7.55 20.54 14.54
CA ALA A 13 -6.31 20.45 13.76
C ALA A 13 -5.36 19.46 14.45
N VAL A 14 -5.01 18.38 13.75
CA VAL A 14 -3.95 17.46 14.19
C VAL A 14 -2.63 17.94 13.60
N THR A 15 -1.71 18.18 14.53
CA THR A 15 -0.34 18.63 14.40
C THR A 15 0.44 17.86 13.33
N PHE A 16 1.07 18.58 12.41
CA PHE A 16 2.08 18.05 11.48
C PHE A 16 3.32 17.61 12.27
N GLY A 17 3.37 16.33 12.63
CA GLY A 17 4.60 15.68 13.07
C GLY A 17 5.43 15.28 11.85
N LEU A 18 6.53 16.00 11.64
CA LEU A 18 7.58 15.67 10.68
C LEU A 18 8.07 14.23 10.90
N VAL A 19 7.81 13.33 9.96
CA VAL A 19 8.53 12.04 9.90
C VAL A 19 9.75 12.26 9.02
N SER A 20 10.86 12.65 9.66
CA SER A 20 12.18 12.53 9.07
C SER A 20 12.50 11.03 8.93
N LEU A 21 12.59 10.55 7.69
CA LEU A 21 13.16 9.25 7.39
C LEU A 21 14.67 9.34 7.69
N VAL A 22 15.06 8.86 8.87
CA VAL A 22 16.46 8.66 9.22
C VAL A 22 17.00 7.54 8.34
N ASP A 23 17.75 7.92 7.31
CA ASP A 23 18.60 7.01 6.56
C ASP A 23 19.75 6.60 7.50
N THR A 24 19.50 5.55 8.30
CA THR A 24 20.56 4.95 9.11
C THR A 24 21.38 4.06 8.20
N ALA A 25 22.56 4.58 7.86
CA ALA A 25 23.69 3.88 7.31
C ALA A 25 23.78 2.43 7.83
N GLY A 26 23.69 1.48 6.90
CA GLY A 26 23.78 0.06 7.18
C GLY A 26 23.76 -0.73 5.89
N ALA A 27 24.92 -0.78 5.24
CA ALA A 27 25.18 -1.48 3.99
C ALA A 27 24.49 -2.85 3.89
N LEU A 28 23.55 -2.97 2.95
CA LEU A 28 23.16 -4.25 2.35
C LEU A 28 23.11 -4.06 0.83
N PRO A 29 23.87 -4.83 0.03
CA PRO A 29 23.90 -4.70 -1.41
C PRO A 29 22.75 -5.50 -2.02
N PHE A 30 21.52 -5.22 -1.59
CA PHE A 30 20.37 -5.58 -2.40
C PHE A 30 20.06 -4.35 -3.22
N SER A 31 20.12 -4.49 -4.54
CA SER A 31 19.63 -3.51 -5.50
C SER A 31 18.16 -3.23 -5.21
N ALA A 32 17.90 -2.35 -4.24
CA ALA A 32 16.60 -1.86 -3.91
C ALA A 32 16.20 -0.95 -5.07
N LYS A 33 15.38 -1.49 -5.98
CA LYS A 33 14.50 -0.64 -6.78
C LYS A 33 13.68 0.17 -5.78
N THR A 34 14.10 1.40 -5.53
CA THR A 34 13.39 2.34 -4.68
C THR A 34 12.07 2.65 -5.35
N VAL A 35 10.99 2.05 -4.87
CA VAL A 35 9.64 2.37 -5.33
C VAL A 35 9.26 3.71 -4.71
N GLN A 36 9.22 4.78 -5.52
CA GLN A 36 8.77 6.10 -5.10
C GLN A 36 7.24 6.09 -5.02
N ALA A 37 6.70 6.10 -3.80
CA ALA A 37 5.28 6.30 -3.55
C ALA A 37 4.96 7.78 -3.70
N ASP A 38 4.55 8.22 -4.89
CA ASP A 38 3.93 9.53 -5.04
C ASP A 38 2.69 9.60 -4.12
N THR A 39 2.80 10.32 -3.01
CA THR A 39 1.70 10.76 -2.13
C THR A 39 0.84 9.67 -1.45
N GLN A 40 1.24 8.40 -1.42
CA GLN A 40 0.46 7.34 -0.74
C GLN A 40 1.08 6.96 0.61
N THR A 41 0.40 7.25 1.72
CA THR A 41 0.80 6.76 3.05
C THR A 41 0.65 5.24 3.10
N LEU A 42 1.76 4.56 3.33
CA LEU A 42 1.80 3.11 3.41
C LEU A 42 1.59 2.64 4.85
N THR A 43 0.71 1.65 5.03
CA THR A 43 0.43 1.05 6.34
C THR A 43 0.69 -0.45 6.30
N THR A 44 1.32 -0.99 7.34
CA THR A 44 1.60 -2.43 7.45
C THR A 44 0.33 -3.27 7.66
N ALA A 45 -0.80 -2.62 7.95
CA ALA A 45 -2.12 -3.26 8.07
C ALA A 45 -2.81 -3.50 6.71
N ALA A 46 -2.22 -3.02 5.61
CA ALA A 46 -2.72 -3.21 4.27
C ALA A 46 -1.73 -3.99 3.40
N LYS A 47 -2.27 -4.64 2.36
CA LYS A 47 -1.48 -5.26 1.30
C LYS A 47 -1.57 -4.40 0.06
N TYR A 48 -0.45 -3.96 -0.48
CA TYR A 48 -0.45 -3.13 -1.69
C TYR A 48 -0.31 -3.97 -2.94
N TYR A 49 -0.92 -3.54 -4.03
CA TYR A 49 -0.79 -4.24 -5.30
C TYR A 49 -0.70 -3.34 -6.53
N ILE A 50 0.01 -3.81 -7.54
CA ILE A 50 0.09 -3.19 -8.86
C ILE A 50 -0.59 -4.12 -9.86
N LEU A 51 -1.49 -3.56 -10.67
CA LEU A 51 -2.11 -4.30 -11.76
C LEU A 51 -1.23 -4.27 -13.00
N VAL A 52 -1.05 -5.44 -13.59
CA VAL A 52 -0.32 -5.63 -14.84
C VAL A 52 -1.22 -6.30 -15.89
N PRO A 53 -0.99 -6.07 -17.19
CA PRO A 53 -1.78 -6.72 -18.24
C PRO A 53 -1.82 -8.25 -18.10
N LYS A 54 -2.90 -8.86 -18.61
CA LYS A 54 -3.17 -10.32 -18.54
C LYS A 54 -1.96 -11.18 -18.96
N ASP A 55 -1.18 -10.73 -19.94
CA ASP A 55 -0.04 -11.47 -20.49
C ASP A 55 1.32 -10.85 -20.10
N SER A 56 1.35 -10.11 -18.99
CA SER A 56 2.57 -9.45 -18.53
C SER A 56 3.72 -10.45 -18.33
N GLU A 57 4.91 -10.09 -18.80
CA GLU A 57 6.11 -10.92 -18.69
C GLU A 57 6.48 -11.28 -17.25
N VAL A 58 6.08 -10.46 -16.28
CA VAL A 58 6.30 -10.73 -14.84
C VAL A 58 5.64 -12.04 -14.39
N PHE A 59 4.61 -12.51 -15.12
CA PHE A 59 3.92 -13.77 -14.87
C PHE A 59 4.33 -14.90 -15.83
N LYS A 60 5.16 -14.66 -16.85
CA LYS A 60 5.50 -15.63 -17.91
C LYS A 60 6.05 -16.96 -17.38
N ASN A 61 6.77 -16.91 -16.26
CA ASN A 61 7.31 -18.09 -15.56
C ASN A 61 6.80 -18.22 -14.12
N TRP A 62 5.78 -17.46 -13.74
CA TRP A 62 5.21 -17.53 -12.39
C TRP A 62 4.32 -18.76 -12.27
N ARG A 63 4.75 -19.72 -11.46
CA ARG A 63 4.00 -20.94 -11.16
C ARG A 63 3.54 -20.86 -9.71
N GLY A 64 2.42 -20.18 -9.47
CA GLY A 64 1.97 -19.88 -8.11
C GLY A 64 0.57 -19.31 -8.05
N THR A 65 0.30 -18.57 -6.99
CA THR A 65 -0.96 -17.88 -6.70
C THR A 65 -1.24 -16.75 -7.70
N ALA A 66 -2.46 -16.19 -7.64
CA ALA A 66 -2.87 -15.05 -8.47
C ALA A 66 -2.08 -13.76 -8.20
N ASN A 67 -1.36 -13.70 -7.06
CA ASN A 67 -0.45 -12.61 -6.71
C ASN A 67 1.01 -13.06 -6.85
N ARG A 68 1.86 -12.18 -7.36
CA ARG A 68 3.31 -12.37 -7.39
C ARG A 68 3.97 -11.35 -6.46
N PRO A 69 4.51 -11.76 -5.31
CA PRO A 69 5.17 -10.85 -4.39
C PRO A 69 6.34 -10.11 -5.03
N ILE A 70 6.39 -8.79 -4.83
CA ILE A 70 7.53 -7.91 -5.12
C ILE A 70 8.31 -7.70 -3.83
N ILE A 71 7.59 -7.32 -2.78
CA ILE A 71 8.09 -7.14 -1.42
C ILE A 71 7.19 -7.94 -0.49
N TRP A 72 7.81 -8.79 0.32
CA TRP A 72 7.10 -9.56 1.35
C TRP A 72 6.77 -8.67 2.54
N ALA A 73 5.59 -8.86 3.13
CA ALA A 73 5.23 -8.19 4.37
C ALA A 73 6.21 -8.55 5.50
N THR A 74 6.60 -7.54 6.26
CA THR A 74 7.35 -7.67 7.52
C THR A 74 6.60 -6.93 8.62
N LYS A 75 7.14 -6.96 9.85
CA LYS A 75 6.56 -6.20 10.99
C LYS A 75 6.47 -4.69 10.70
N THR A 76 7.39 -4.16 9.88
CA THR A 76 7.55 -2.72 9.63
C THR A 76 7.36 -2.32 8.17
N THR A 77 7.18 -3.28 7.26
CA THR A 77 7.05 -3.05 5.82
C THR A 77 5.79 -3.75 5.31
N PRO A 78 4.91 -3.07 4.57
CA PRO A 78 3.73 -3.70 4.01
C PRO A 78 4.07 -4.65 2.87
N GLU A 79 3.14 -5.54 2.52
CA GLU A 79 3.26 -6.36 1.30
C GLU A 79 3.10 -5.48 0.06
N LEU A 80 3.88 -5.73 -0.99
CA LEU A 80 3.63 -5.21 -2.34
C LEU A 80 3.69 -6.37 -3.34
N SER A 81 2.62 -6.57 -4.11
CA SER A 81 2.50 -7.69 -5.04
C SER A 81 2.01 -7.25 -6.42
N TYR A 82 2.42 -7.94 -7.48
CA TYR A 82 1.76 -7.82 -8.78
C TYR A 82 0.51 -8.69 -8.85
N PHE A 83 -0.50 -8.20 -9.55
CA PHE A 83 -1.68 -8.97 -9.94
C PHE A 83 -1.98 -8.72 -11.41
N GLN A 84 -2.42 -9.76 -12.12
CA GLN A 84 -2.93 -9.57 -13.47
C GLN A 84 -4.28 -8.83 -13.42
N GLU A 85 -4.59 -8.03 -14.44
CA GLU A 85 -5.89 -7.35 -14.54
C GLU A 85 -7.09 -8.32 -14.48
N SER A 86 -6.93 -9.54 -14.99
CA SER A 86 -7.94 -10.60 -14.88
C SER A 86 -8.21 -11.08 -13.46
N ALA A 87 -7.35 -10.73 -12.50
CA ALA A 87 -7.49 -11.09 -11.08
C ALA A 87 -8.24 -10.03 -10.25
N ARG A 88 -8.82 -8.98 -10.86
CA ARG A 88 -9.60 -7.96 -10.11
C ARG A 88 -10.74 -8.55 -9.29
N ASN A 89 -11.45 -9.55 -9.82
CA ASN A 89 -12.53 -10.22 -9.09
C ASN A 89 -11.99 -11.02 -7.90
N TYR A 90 -10.81 -11.63 -8.04
CA TYR A 90 -10.13 -12.32 -6.94
C TYR A 90 -9.80 -11.33 -5.82
N ILE A 91 -9.18 -10.18 -6.14
CA ILE A 91 -8.87 -9.12 -5.17
C ILE A 91 -10.13 -8.64 -4.44
N ALA A 92 -11.22 -8.41 -5.17
CA ALA A 92 -12.48 -7.97 -4.57
C ALA A 92 -13.06 -9.01 -3.59
N ASN A 93 -12.94 -10.29 -3.89
CA ASN A 93 -13.40 -11.37 -3.01
C ASN A 93 -12.50 -11.48 -1.76
N GLU A 94 -11.19 -11.43 -1.92
CA GLU A 94 -10.24 -11.42 -0.81
C GLU A 94 -10.49 -10.23 0.14
N ASN A 95 -10.81 -9.05 -0.40
CA ASN A 95 -11.14 -7.87 0.40
C ASN A 95 -12.45 -8.04 1.17
N LYS A 96 -13.46 -8.71 0.61
CA LYS A 96 -14.67 -9.10 1.35
C LYS A 96 -14.36 -10.06 2.50
N SER A 97 -13.32 -10.88 2.35
CA SER A 97 -12.80 -11.77 3.39
C SER A 97 -11.82 -11.10 4.36
N GLY A 98 -11.54 -9.81 4.21
CA GLY A 98 -10.71 -9.02 5.14
C GLY A 98 -9.23 -8.89 4.75
N ALA A 99 -8.82 -9.25 3.53
CA ALA A 99 -7.41 -9.21 3.13
C ALA A 99 -6.83 -7.78 2.98
N ASN A 100 -7.67 -6.75 2.82
CA ASN A 100 -7.31 -5.33 2.76
C ASN A 100 -6.23 -4.99 1.70
N TYR A 101 -6.45 -5.45 0.46
CA TYR A 101 -5.67 -5.07 -0.70
C TYR A 101 -6.00 -3.64 -1.16
N ILE A 102 -4.97 -2.79 -1.23
CA ILE A 102 -5.01 -1.40 -1.70
C ILE A 102 -4.20 -1.29 -2.98
N GLU A 103 -4.76 -0.68 -4.02
CA GLU A 103 -4.01 -0.45 -5.25
C GLU A 103 -2.89 0.56 -5.00
N TRP A 104 -1.67 0.17 -5.38
CA TRP A 104 -0.49 1.00 -5.31
C TRP A 104 -0.59 2.11 -6.36
N LYS A 105 -0.40 3.36 -5.92
CA LYS A 105 -0.48 4.55 -6.78
C LYS A 105 0.88 5.20 -7.05
N GLY A 106 1.96 4.65 -6.52
CA GLY A 106 3.32 5.12 -6.80
C GLY A 106 3.90 4.55 -8.10
N THR A 107 5.05 5.07 -8.50
CA THR A 107 5.85 4.59 -9.62
C THR A 107 6.88 3.56 -9.13
N VAL A 108 7.02 2.46 -9.88
CA VAL A 108 8.12 1.50 -9.70
C VAL A 108 9.22 1.90 -10.67
N GLU A 109 10.33 2.46 -10.17
CA GLU A 109 11.53 2.71 -10.97
C GLU A 109 12.37 1.43 -11.22
#